data_AF-A0A8H6H755-F1
#
_entry.id   AF-A0A8H6H755-F1
#
_cell.length_a   1.000
_cell.length_b   1.000
_cell.length_c   1.000
_cell.angle_alpha   90.00
_cell.angle_beta   90.00
_cell.angle_gamma   90.00
#
_symmetry.space_group_name_H-M   'P 1'
#
loop_
_entity.id
_entity.type
_entity.pdbx_description
1 polymer ?
#
loop_
_entity_poly.entity_id
_entity_poly.type
_entity_poly.pdbx_seq_one_letter_code
_entity_poly.pdbx_strand_id
1 'polypeptide(L)'
;TITDHPQLFQIVTPIHVNEFENALCSHPNRPFCDSVVRSLREGFWPYANIPDDYPLKYEAPQPEIEDEDQIRFLRDQRDIELSRNRYSDGFGILLDGMVRMPNFAVPKDNGSAWRQVINHSFGPHALNLMVDKDAMGKAPLDGMRTFGPTL
;
A
#
# COMPACT_ATOMS: atom_id res chain seq x y z
N THR A 1 5.33 15.86 -6.91
CA THR A 1 4.34 14.79 -7.16
C THR A 1 3.20 14.75 -6.17
N ILE A 2 3.40 14.36 -4.90
CA ILE A 2 2.28 14.22 -3.93
C ILE A 2 1.53 15.55 -3.73
N THR A 3 2.26 16.65 -3.49
CA THR A 3 1.69 17.99 -3.31
C THR A 3 0.96 18.51 -4.55
N ASP A 4 1.47 18.18 -5.73
CA ASP A 4 0.94 18.70 -7.01
C ASP A 4 -0.25 17.88 -7.54
N HIS A 5 -0.42 16.65 -7.03
CA HIS A 5 -1.46 15.71 -7.46
C HIS A 5 -2.21 15.10 -6.28
N PRO A 6 -2.78 15.90 -5.35
CA PRO A 6 -3.42 15.40 -4.13
C PRO A 6 -4.62 14.48 -4.43
N GLN A 7 -5.28 14.64 -5.58
CA GLN A 7 -6.36 13.77 -6.05
C GLN A 7 -5.90 12.33 -6.30
N LEU A 8 -4.61 12.09 -6.56
CA LEU A 8 -4.07 10.75 -6.80
C LEU A 8 -3.68 10.01 -5.51
N PHE A 9 -3.50 10.75 -4.41
CA PHE A 9 -2.94 10.25 -3.15
C PHE A 9 -3.86 10.56 -1.95
N GLN A 10 -5.17 10.49 -2.17
CA GLN A 10 -6.14 10.74 -1.11
C GLN A 10 -6.00 9.71 0.02
N ILE A 11 -5.95 10.18 1.26
CA ILE A 11 -5.93 9.32 2.44
C ILE A 11 -7.34 9.26 2.99
N VAL A 12 -8.06 8.20 2.61
CA VAL A 12 -9.43 7.96 3.04
C VAL A 12 -9.39 7.01 4.23
N THR A 13 -9.82 7.50 5.39
CA THR A 13 -9.92 6.71 6.62
C THR A 13 -11.29 6.92 7.27
N PRO A 14 -11.94 5.86 7.80
CA PRO A 14 -13.17 6.00 8.58
C PRO A 14 -12.91 6.60 9.97
N ILE A 15 -11.65 6.79 10.37
CA ILE A 15 -11.28 7.32 11.69
C ILE A 15 -11.33 8.85 11.66
N HIS A 16 -12.08 9.44 12.60
CA HIS A 16 -12.03 10.88 12.85
C HIS A 16 -10.71 11.25 13.55
N VAL A 17 -9.67 11.53 12.76
CA VAL A 17 -8.29 11.61 13.26
C VAL A 17 -8.10 12.66 14.37
N ASN A 18 -8.79 13.81 14.29
CA ASN A 18 -8.70 14.83 15.34
C ASN A 18 -9.30 14.36 16.67
N GLU A 19 -10.44 13.67 16.64
CA GLU A 19 -11.05 13.10 17.85
C GLU A 19 -10.20 11.96 18.42
N PHE A 20 -9.62 11.14 17.54
CA PHE A 20 -8.69 10.10 17.92
C PHE A 20 -7.44 10.67 18.63
N GLU A 21 -6.84 11.72 18.07
CA GLU A 21 -5.70 12.42 18.69
C GLU A 21 -6.06 13.03 20.05
N ASN A 22 -7.23 13.67 20.15
CA ASN A 22 -7.74 14.22 21.39
C ASN A 22 -7.95 13.13 22.46
N ALA A 23 -8.53 12.00 22.08
CA ALA A 23 -8.74 10.87 22.99
C ALA A 23 -7.42 10.29 23.51
N LEU A 24 -6.32 10.43 22.75
CA LEU A 24 -4.98 9.97 23.13
C LEU A 24 -4.14 11.04 23.84
N CYS A 25 -4.67 12.25 24.10
CA CYS A 25 -3.90 13.39 24.63
C CYS A 25 -3.12 13.05 25.91
N SER A 26 -3.70 12.24 26.80
CA SER A 26 -3.09 11.84 28.07
C SER A 26 -2.35 10.49 28.03
N HIS A 27 -2.19 9.86 26.86
CA HIS A 27 -1.55 8.56 26.76
C HIS A 27 -0.04 8.67 27.05
N PRO A 28 0.54 7.80 27.91
CA PRO A 28 1.95 7.94 28.33
C PRO A 28 2.95 7.70 27.19
N ASN A 29 2.62 6.82 26.24
CA ASN A 29 3.45 6.59 25.05
C ASN A 29 3.10 7.60 23.94
N ARG A 30 3.44 8.88 24.16
CA ARG A 30 3.21 9.96 23.18
C ARG A 30 3.89 9.71 21.83
N PRO A 31 5.18 9.29 21.76
CA PRO A 31 5.85 9.06 20.47
C PRO A 31 5.12 8.07 19.57
N PHE A 32 4.57 6.99 20.14
CA PHE A 32 3.79 6.02 19.37
C PHE A 32 2.46 6.60 18.91
N CYS A 33 1.72 7.29 19.79
CA CYS A 33 0.44 7.90 19.44
C CYS A 33 0.61 8.94 18.32
N ASP A 34 1.62 9.81 18.44
CA ASP A 34 1.93 10.85 17.45
C ASP A 34 2.29 10.21 16.10
N SER A 35 3.03 9.11 16.11
CA SER A 35 3.35 8.34 14.90
C SER A 35 2.10 7.79 14.22
N VAL A 36 1.19 7.15 14.96
CA VAL A 36 -0.06 6.60 14.43
C VAL A 36 -0.95 7.72 13.88
N VAL A 37 -1.11 8.81 14.63
CA VAL A 37 -1.91 9.97 14.22
C VAL A 37 -1.37 10.57 12.93
N ARG A 38 -0.04 10.77 12.83
CA ARG A 38 0.60 11.23 11.60
C ARG A 38 0.33 10.28 10.45
N SER A 39 0.48 8.97 10.64
CA SER A 39 0.22 7.99 9.56
C SER A 39 -1.25 7.94 9.13
N LEU A 40 -2.21 8.23 10.01
CA LEU A 40 -3.61 8.39 9.62
C LEU A 40 -3.88 9.64 8.79
N ARG A 41 -3.00 10.66 8.85
CA ARG A 41 -3.10 11.91 8.07
C ARG A 41 -2.27 11.88 6.78
N GLU A 42 -1.12 11.21 6.82
CA GLU A 42 -0.08 11.29 5.77
C GLU A 42 0.21 9.92 5.11
N GLY A 43 -0.39 8.83 5.62
CA GLY A 43 -0.24 7.48 5.11
C GLY A 43 0.72 6.62 5.93
N PHE A 44 0.64 5.30 5.74
CA PHE A 44 1.49 4.32 6.41
C PHE A 44 2.62 3.89 5.47
N TRP A 45 3.82 4.37 5.73
CA TRP A 45 5.04 3.98 5.00
C TRP A 45 6.15 3.49 5.94
N PRO A 46 5.85 2.58 6.89
CA PRO A 46 6.87 2.12 7.84
C PRO A 46 7.99 1.40 7.09
N TYR A 47 9.24 1.68 7.46
CA TYR A 47 10.44 1.02 6.93
C TYR A 47 10.68 1.20 5.42
N ALA A 48 10.01 2.18 4.79
CA ALA A 48 10.31 2.55 3.42
C ALA A 48 11.69 3.23 3.35
N ASN A 49 12.64 2.57 2.69
CA ASN A 49 13.98 3.07 2.40
C ASN A 49 14.27 2.86 0.91
N ILE A 50 14.35 3.96 0.15
CA ILE A 50 14.54 3.90 -1.30
C ILE A 50 16.05 3.76 -1.58
N PRO A 51 16.50 2.71 -2.28
CA PRO A 51 17.90 2.58 -2.67
C PRO A 51 18.37 3.75 -3.55
N ASP A 52 19.63 4.18 -3.41
CA ASP A 52 20.19 5.31 -4.16
C ASP A 52 20.13 5.12 -5.69
N ASP A 53 20.19 3.88 -6.16
CA ASP A 53 20.12 3.50 -7.57
C ASP A 53 18.70 3.20 -8.08
N TYR A 54 17.68 3.39 -7.23
CA TYR A 54 16.30 3.14 -7.61
C TYR A 54 15.82 4.20 -8.62
N PRO A 55 15.24 3.79 -9.76
CA PRO A 55 14.85 4.73 -10.81
C PRO A 55 13.72 5.65 -10.34
N LEU A 56 13.74 6.89 -10.83
CA LEU A 56 12.70 7.88 -10.54
C LEU A 56 11.30 7.44 -11.02
N LYS A 57 11.24 6.64 -12.10
CA LYS A 57 10.02 6.00 -12.61
C LYS A 57 10.36 4.61 -13.10
N TYR A 58 9.49 3.64 -12.85
CA TYR A 58 9.69 2.30 -13.36
C TYR A 58 8.38 1.62 -13.74
N GLU A 59 8.33 1.09 -14.96
CA GLU A 59 7.23 0.24 -15.43
C GLU A 59 7.75 -1.17 -15.67
N ALA A 60 7.36 -2.10 -14.79
CA ALA A 60 7.63 -3.51 -15.02
C ALA A 60 6.77 -4.05 -16.17
N PRO A 61 7.31 -4.97 -16.98
CA PRO A 61 6.54 -5.74 -17.95
C PRO A 61 5.27 -6.33 -17.34
N GLN A 62 4.15 -6.21 -18.05
CA GLN A 62 2.88 -6.78 -17.62
C GLN A 62 2.68 -8.15 -18.27
N PRO A 63 2.08 -9.12 -17.56
CA PRO A 63 1.74 -10.39 -18.16
C PRO A 63 0.66 -10.19 -19.22
N GLU A 64 0.76 -10.95 -20.31
CA GLU A 64 -0.34 -11.09 -21.25
C GLU A 64 -1.44 -11.95 -20.60
N ILE A 65 -2.67 -11.45 -20.62
CA ILE A 65 -3.84 -12.12 -20.07
C ILE A 65 -4.81 -12.31 -21.23
N GLU A 66 -5.02 -13.57 -21.62
CA GLU A 66 -5.93 -13.93 -22.72
C GLU A 66 -7.30 -14.38 -22.22
N ASP A 67 -7.40 -14.84 -20.97
CA ASP A 67 -8.64 -15.31 -20.37
C ASP A 67 -9.58 -14.13 -20.07
N GLU A 68 -10.68 -14.05 -20.81
CA GLU A 68 -11.71 -13.02 -20.66
C GLU A 68 -12.35 -13.02 -19.25
N ASP A 69 -12.45 -14.16 -18.58
CA ASP A 69 -12.98 -14.23 -17.22
C ASP A 69 -11.99 -13.62 -16.22
N GLN A 70 -10.69 -13.82 -16.45
CA GLN A 70 -9.61 -13.22 -15.66
C GLN A 70 -9.58 -11.69 -15.87
N ILE A 71 -9.70 -11.23 -17.12
CA ILE A 71 -9.78 -9.80 -17.46
C ILE A 71 -11.01 -9.15 -16.80
N ARG A 72 -12.18 -9.78 -16.93
CA ARG A 72 -13.42 -9.29 -16.33
C ARG A 72 -13.28 -9.18 -14.82
N PHE A 73 -12.76 -10.21 -14.16
CA PHE A 73 -12.52 -10.17 -12.72
C PHE A 73 -11.62 -9.00 -12.30
N LEU A 74 -10.51 -8.75 -13.00
CA LEU A 74 -9.61 -7.63 -12.68
C LEU A 74 -10.29 -6.27 -12.87
N ARG A 75 -11.14 -6.11 -13.89
CA ARG A 75 -11.95 -4.90 -14.10
C ARG A 75 -12.96 -4.71 -12.97
N ASP A 76 -13.66 -5.77 -12.57
CA ASP A 76 -14.63 -5.72 -11.48
C ASP A 76 -13.95 -5.35 -10.15
N GLN A 77 -12.77 -5.92 -9.85
CA GLN A 77 -11.99 -5.54 -8.66
C GLN A 77 -11.58 -4.07 -8.71
N ARG A 78 -11.07 -3.58 -9.85
CA ARG A 78 -10.75 -2.16 -10.02
C ARG A 78 -11.97 -1.28 -9.72
N ASP A 79 -13.13 -1.61 -10.26
CA ASP A 79 -14.34 -0.81 -10.12
C ASP A 79 -14.84 -0.80 -8.67
N ILE A 80 -14.72 -1.92 -7.95
CA ILE A 80 -14.98 -1.98 -6.51
C ILE A 80 -14.04 -1.03 -5.74
N GLU A 81 -12.74 -1.08 -6.01
CA GLU A 81 -11.75 -0.25 -5.31
C GLU A 81 -11.90 1.26 -5.63
N LEU A 82 -12.24 1.60 -6.88
CA LEU A 82 -12.62 2.96 -7.28
C LEU A 82 -13.89 3.43 -6.55
N SER A 83 -14.95 2.61 -6.50
CA SER A 83 -16.20 2.97 -5.81
C SER A 83 -16.03 3.23 -4.31
N ARG A 84 -14.95 2.70 -3.74
CA ARG A 84 -14.57 2.86 -2.33
C ARG A 84 -13.55 3.95 -2.09
N ASN A 85 -13.16 4.71 -3.12
CA ASN A 85 -12.10 5.73 -3.09
C ASN A 85 -10.78 5.18 -2.55
N ARG A 86 -10.49 3.89 -2.78
CA ARG A 86 -9.21 3.26 -2.41
C ARG A 86 -8.20 3.40 -3.53
N TYR A 87 -8.67 3.41 -4.78
CA TYR A 87 -7.89 3.81 -5.94
C TYR A 87 -8.28 5.22 -6.36
N SER A 88 -7.30 5.95 -6.90
CA SER A 88 -7.55 7.17 -7.65
C SER A 88 -7.98 6.85 -9.08
N ASP A 89 -8.50 7.86 -9.77
CA ASP A 89 -8.77 7.76 -11.20
C ASP A 89 -7.50 7.43 -11.99
N GLY A 90 -7.68 6.69 -13.08
CA GLY A 90 -6.58 6.34 -13.98
C GLY A 90 -5.93 7.57 -14.62
N PHE A 91 -4.61 7.53 -14.77
CA PHE A 91 -3.82 8.58 -15.41
C PHE A 91 -2.83 7.94 -16.40
N GLY A 92 -2.46 8.69 -17.45
CA GLY A 92 -1.83 8.11 -18.64
C GLY A 92 -0.35 7.77 -18.54
N ILE A 93 0.42 8.52 -17.73
CA ILE A 93 1.87 8.34 -17.59
C ILE A 93 2.26 8.34 -16.11
N LEU A 94 3.27 7.54 -15.74
CA LEU A 94 3.81 7.58 -14.38
C LEU A 94 4.39 8.97 -14.06
N LEU A 95 4.10 9.45 -12.84
CA LEU A 95 4.70 10.64 -12.27
C LEU A 95 5.98 10.29 -11.52
N ASP A 96 6.78 11.30 -11.20
CA ASP A 96 8.07 11.11 -10.52
C ASP A 96 7.85 10.45 -9.15
N GLY A 97 8.60 9.38 -8.88
CA GLY A 97 8.49 8.52 -7.71
C GLY A 97 7.51 7.35 -7.85
N MET A 98 6.81 7.22 -8.98
CA MET A 98 5.85 6.13 -9.19
C MET A 98 6.46 4.89 -9.83
N VAL A 99 5.92 3.73 -9.45
CA VAL A 99 6.37 2.42 -9.91
C VAL A 99 5.14 1.58 -10.25
N ARG A 100 5.16 0.92 -11.40
CA ARG A 100 4.11 -0.02 -11.83
C ARG A 100 4.66 -1.45 -11.75
N MET A 101 3.99 -2.29 -10.96
CA MET A 101 4.30 -3.72 -10.84
C MET A 101 3.34 -4.57 -11.69
N PRO A 102 3.70 -5.83 -12.00
CA PRO A 102 2.79 -6.75 -12.66
C PRO A 102 1.53 -6.98 -11.81
N ASN A 103 0.35 -6.85 -12.41
CA ASN A 103 -0.94 -7.12 -11.79
C ASN A 103 -1.71 -8.15 -12.63
N PHE A 104 -2.13 -9.26 -12.02
CA PHE A 104 -2.82 -10.35 -12.68
C PHE A 104 -3.73 -11.10 -11.70
N ALA A 105 -4.59 -11.98 -12.20
CA ALA A 105 -5.39 -12.86 -11.35
C ALA A 105 -4.87 -14.31 -11.40
N VAL A 106 -5.01 -15.05 -10.31
CA VAL A 106 -4.74 -16.49 -10.27
C VAL A 106 -5.97 -17.24 -9.78
N PRO A 107 -6.18 -18.50 -10.19
CA PRO A 107 -7.23 -19.33 -9.64
C PRO A 107 -7.08 -19.49 -8.12
N LYS A 108 -8.20 -19.52 -7.42
CA LYS A 108 -8.34 -19.77 -5.97
C LYS A 108 -9.45 -20.81 -5.76
N ASP A 109 -9.47 -21.44 -4.59
CA ASP A 109 -10.55 -22.35 -4.17
C ASP A 109 -10.78 -23.46 -5.22
N ASN A 110 -9.69 -24.11 -5.64
CA ASN A 110 -9.67 -25.15 -6.69
C ASN A 110 -10.22 -24.69 -8.05
N GLY A 111 -10.13 -23.39 -8.35
CA GLY A 111 -10.55 -22.81 -9.63
C GLY A 111 -11.98 -22.29 -9.64
N SER A 112 -12.70 -22.32 -8.51
CA SER A 112 -14.05 -21.76 -8.43
C SER A 112 -14.07 -20.23 -8.28
N ALA A 113 -12.92 -19.62 -8.00
CA ALA A 113 -12.80 -18.18 -7.80
C ALA A 113 -11.45 -17.66 -8.30
N TRP A 114 -11.35 -16.34 -8.44
CA TRP A 114 -10.12 -15.64 -8.80
C TRP A 114 -9.56 -14.88 -7.60
N ARG A 115 -8.25 -14.70 -7.57
CA ARG A 115 -7.54 -13.84 -6.63
C ARG A 115 -6.63 -12.89 -7.41
N GLN A 116 -6.79 -11.60 -7.19
CA GLN A 116 -5.86 -10.60 -7.72
C GLN A 116 -4.50 -10.69 -7.02
N VAL A 117 -3.43 -10.54 -7.79
CA VAL A 117 -2.04 -10.56 -7.35
C VAL A 117 -1.33 -9.37 -7.96
N ILE A 118 -0.76 -8.52 -7.12
CA ILE A 118 0.21 -7.50 -7.53
C ILE A 118 1.58 -7.99 -7.10
N ASN A 119 2.44 -8.30 -8.07
CA ASN A 119 3.75 -8.88 -7.81
C ASN A 119 4.79 -7.81 -7.47
N HIS A 120 4.79 -7.37 -6.21
CA HIS A 120 5.75 -6.40 -5.67
C HIS A 120 7.18 -6.92 -5.53
N SER A 121 7.44 -8.19 -5.88
CA SER A 121 8.77 -8.82 -5.86
C SER A 121 9.35 -9.03 -7.27
N PHE A 122 8.69 -8.54 -8.32
CA PHE A 122 9.11 -8.79 -9.69
C PHE A 122 10.21 -7.84 -10.16
N GLY A 123 11.27 -8.42 -10.72
CA GLY A 123 12.31 -7.69 -11.43
C GLY A 123 13.34 -7.00 -10.53
N PRO A 124 14.30 -6.27 -11.15
CA PRO A 124 15.41 -5.63 -10.44
C PRO A 124 15.00 -4.38 -9.65
N HIS A 125 13.87 -3.76 -9.98
CA HIS A 125 13.31 -2.60 -9.27
C HIS A 125 11.96 -2.97 -8.65
N ALA A 126 11.95 -4.12 -7.95
CA ALA A 126 10.79 -4.59 -7.22
C ALA A 126 10.47 -3.67 -6.03
N LEU A 127 9.20 -3.37 -5.80
CA LEU A 127 8.76 -2.52 -4.68
C LEU A 127 9.22 -3.04 -3.31
N ASN A 128 9.26 -4.37 -3.13
CA ASN A 128 9.69 -5.00 -1.88
C ASN A 128 11.20 -4.83 -1.59
N LEU A 129 11.99 -4.28 -2.52
CA LEU A 129 13.37 -3.87 -2.25
C LEU A 129 13.44 -2.57 -1.44
N MET A 130 12.39 -1.75 -1.49
CA MET A 130 12.31 -0.50 -0.72
C MET A 130 11.91 -0.71 0.74
N VAL A 131 11.72 -1.95 1.19
CA VAL A 131 11.39 -2.26 2.58
C VAL A 131 12.67 -2.65 3.30
N ASP A 132 13.05 -1.88 4.32
CA ASP A 132 14.17 -2.21 5.20
C ASP A 132 13.82 -3.45 6.04
N LYS A 133 14.36 -4.59 5.61
CA LYS A 133 14.13 -5.90 6.25
C LYS A 133 14.82 -6.03 7.60
N ASP A 134 15.89 -5.27 7.85
CA ASP A 134 16.59 -5.26 9.11
C ASP A 134 15.80 -4.43 10.15
N ALA A 135 15.18 -3.33 9.72
CA ALA A 135 14.35 -2.48 10.56
C ALA A 135 12.93 -3.00 10.80
N MET A 136 12.36 -3.79 9.86
CA MET A 136 11.00 -4.34 9.97
C MET A 136 10.79 -5.22 11.24
N GLY A 137 11.87 -5.70 11.84
CA GLY A 137 11.83 -6.55 13.04
C GLY A 137 11.20 -7.92 12.77
N LYS A 138 11.52 -8.90 13.62
CA LYS A 138 10.85 -10.23 13.60
C LYS A 138 9.56 -10.23 14.42
N ALA A 139 8.94 -9.07 14.63
CA ALA A 139 7.76 -8.98 15.45
C ALA A 139 6.59 -9.61 14.68
N PRO A 140 6.00 -10.74 15.11
CA PRO A 140 4.78 -11.23 14.50
C PRO A 140 3.72 -10.13 14.56
N LEU A 141 3.30 -9.67 13.39
CA LEU A 141 2.24 -8.66 13.21
C LEU A 141 0.85 -9.19 13.60
N ASP A 142 0.78 -10.48 13.94
CA ASP A 142 -0.44 -11.20 14.29
C ASP A 142 -0.95 -10.92 15.71
N GLY A 143 -0.26 -10.09 16.51
CA GLY A 143 -0.71 -9.78 17.88
C GLY A 143 -0.20 -8.46 18.47
N MET A 144 -1.11 -7.69 19.09
CA MET A 144 -0.80 -6.45 19.83
C MET A 144 0.18 -6.65 21.01
N ARG A 145 0.34 -7.89 21.50
CA ARG A 145 1.26 -8.22 22.61
C ARG A 145 2.73 -7.94 22.28
N THR A 146 3.11 -8.00 21.00
CA THR A 146 4.50 -7.81 20.56
C THR A 146 4.92 -6.34 20.55
N PHE A 147 3.97 -5.40 20.50
CA PHE A 147 4.23 -3.96 20.47
C PHE A 147 4.37 -3.32 21.85
N GLY A 148 4.15 -4.08 22.92
CA GLY A 148 4.11 -3.58 24.29
C GLY A 148 5.19 -4.07 25.27
N PRO A 149 6.44 -4.43 24.92
CA PRO A 149 7.42 -4.74 25.95
C PRO A 149 8.09 -3.46 26.47
N THR A 150 7.34 -2.59 27.15
CA THR A 150 7.78 -1.70 28.25
C THR A 150 6.60 -0.87 28.76
N LEU A 151 5.87 -1.44 29.73
CA LEU A 151 5.30 -0.69 30.85
C LEU A 151 6.14 -1.01 32.08
#